data_AF-A0A7Y9XI20-F1
#
_entry.id   AF-A0A7Y9XI20-F1
#
_cell.length_a   1.000
_cell.length_b   1.000
_cell.length_c   1.000
_cell.angle_alpha   90.00
_cell.angle_beta   90.00
_cell.angle_gamma   90.00
#
_symmetry.space_group_name_H-M   'P 1'
#
loop_
_entity.id
_entity.type
_entity.pdbx_description
1 polymer ?
#
loop_
_entity_poly.entity_id
_entity_poly.type
_entity_poly.pdbx_seq_one_letter_code
_entity_poly.pdbx_strand_id
1 'polypeptide(L)'
;MPKPLSSVVLSASVMAHPSRSGSARRVLDSLGIADSSLALDPDPGGPPSSLRASQVAFSDAARFDSTHHLVLQDDVRVCADFPASVREIVERHPEAAVSLFVEWGSRTAYLARWAVLTGSGAVPVINPYMPTLALLLPRDLAIGMGRFMEDAGGRSDDRAALRFLRERGVPTLTAVPNLVEHEDLPSLKGNDDHGIRRSVCFAAEGARFDGTVLEVPPLLPFLRWNTCDTVVIDTAHDVPEAHRPTLEVLGEWGARPGELRRACAEHLGAESGPLFALWLTAVALGAVQERHWPGTVAGLRGRLDDPLVRRALAGLAPGALRVFLDPDRLTERSGRLVPALLTAMEHGSGLVAGQPA
;
A
#
# COMPACT_ATOMS: atom_id res chain seq x y z
N MET A 1 -4.17 -5.88 -36.20
CA MET A 1 -3.07 -6.72 -35.69
C MET A 1 -2.58 -6.09 -34.41
N PRO A 2 -2.47 -6.80 -33.28
CA PRO A 2 -1.78 -6.23 -32.13
C PRO A 2 -0.33 -5.97 -32.55
N LYS A 3 0.16 -4.74 -32.34
CA LYS A 3 1.59 -4.46 -32.48
C LYS A 3 2.32 -5.51 -31.64
N PRO A 4 3.40 -6.14 -32.15
CA PRO A 4 4.27 -6.89 -31.26
C PRO A 4 4.71 -5.90 -30.18
N LEU A 5 4.35 -6.18 -28.92
CA LEU A 5 4.85 -5.43 -27.78
C LEU A 5 6.38 -5.50 -27.91
N SER A 6 7.02 -4.34 -28.06
CA SER A 6 8.47 -4.27 -27.89
C SER A 6 8.80 -4.99 -26.58
N SER A 7 9.83 -5.84 -26.58
CA SER A 7 10.31 -6.49 -25.35
C SER A 7 10.44 -5.45 -24.25
N VAL A 8 9.90 -5.73 -23.05
CA VAL A 8 9.99 -4.81 -21.91
C VAL A 8 11.45 -4.56 -21.58
N VAL A 9 11.88 -3.30 -21.69
CA VAL A 9 13.20 -2.83 -21.26
C VAL A 9 13.01 -1.92 -20.05
N LEU A 10 13.67 -2.27 -18.95
CA LEU A 10 13.60 -1.54 -17.68
C LEU A 10 14.86 -0.70 -17.51
N SER A 11 14.69 0.55 -17.06
CA SER A 11 15.74 1.32 -16.41
C SER A 11 15.33 1.70 -14.99
N ALA A 12 16.28 2.10 -14.15
CA ALA A 12 15.98 2.50 -12.78
C ALA A 12 16.88 3.61 -12.24
N SER A 13 16.38 4.35 -11.26
CA SER A 13 17.17 5.30 -10.48
C SER A 13 16.88 5.14 -8.99
N VAL A 14 17.92 5.10 -8.17
CA VAL A 14 17.80 5.11 -6.72
C VAL A 14 18.06 6.53 -6.23
N MET A 15 17.03 7.20 -5.72
CA MET A 15 17.13 8.55 -5.18
C MET A 15 17.62 8.53 -3.74
N ALA A 16 18.50 9.47 -3.38
CA ALA A 16 19.00 9.60 -2.03
C ALA A 16 19.54 11.00 -1.72
N HIS A 17 19.58 11.34 -0.44
CA HIS A 17 20.49 12.39 0.02
C HIS A 17 21.95 11.87 -0.03
N PRO A 18 22.96 12.68 -0.38
CA PRO A 18 24.37 12.25 -0.44
C PRO A 18 24.89 11.54 0.83
N SER A 19 24.42 11.94 2.02
CA SER A 19 24.78 11.28 3.28
C SER A 19 24.32 9.81 3.38
N ARG A 20 23.35 9.40 2.57
CA ARG A 20 22.84 8.02 2.48
C ARG A 20 23.26 7.28 1.22
N SER A 21 24.23 7.82 0.48
CA SER A 21 24.79 7.21 -0.74
C SER A 21 25.21 5.75 -0.56
N GLY A 22 25.71 5.37 0.62
CA GLY A 22 26.02 3.97 0.95
C GLY A 22 24.78 3.07 0.97
N SER A 23 23.65 3.52 1.52
CA SER A 23 22.38 2.78 1.49
C SER A 23 21.82 2.73 0.07
N ALA A 24 21.83 3.86 -0.64
CA ALA A 24 21.38 3.93 -2.03
C ALA A 24 22.16 2.99 -2.96
N ARG A 25 23.48 2.87 -2.76
CA ARG A 25 24.32 1.94 -3.49
C ARG A 25 23.93 0.49 -3.22
N ARG A 26 23.67 0.11 -1.96
CA ARG A 26 23.20 -1.25 -1.64
C ARG A 26 21.89 -1.58 -2.34
N VAL A 27 20.95 -0.63 -2.37
CA VAL A 27 19.70 -0.80 -3.13
C VAL A 27 20.01 -1.00 -4.61
N LEU A 28 20.81 -0.10 -5.22
CA LEU A 28 21.17 -0.17 -6.64
C LEU A 28 21.80 -1.53 -7.02
N ASP A 29 22.75 -2.00 -6.22
CA ASP A 29 23.46 -3.26 -6.46
C ASP A 29 22.52 -4.48 -6.33
N SER A 30 21.40 -4.34 -5.61
CA SER A 30 20.39 -5.40 -5.44
C SER A 30 19.33 -5.45 -6.54
N LEU A 31 19.24 -4.44 -7.42
CA LEU A 31 18.11 -4.32 -8.35
C LEU A 31 18.13 -5.38 -9.45
N GLY A 32 19.32 -5.82 -9.90
CA GLY A 32 19.45 -6.68 -11.08
C GLY A 32 18.98 -6.02 -12.40
N ILE A 33 18.93 -4.68 -12.45
CA ILE A 33 18.58 -3.89 -13.64
C ILE A 33 19.85 -3.22 -14.17
N ALA A 34 20.22 -3.55 -15.41
CA ALA A 34 21.49 -3.12 -16.02
C ALA A 34 21.58 -1.59 -16.17
N ASP A 35 20.53 -0.97 -16.72
CA ASP A 35 20.45 0.46 -16.92
C ASP A 35 19.93 1.15 -15.65
N SER A 36 20.80 1.26 -14.66
CA SER A 36 20.46 1.88 -13.38
C SER A 36 21.50 2.88 -12.86
N SER A 37 21.02 3.93 -12.16
CA SER A 37 21.86 5.03 -11.64
C SER A 37 21.49 5.44 -10.21
N LEU A 38 22.43 6.11 -9.53
CA LEU A 38 22.10 6.90 -8.34
C LEU A 38 21.66 8.30 -8.76
N ALA A 39 20.58 8.78 -8.15
CA ALA A 39 20.06 10.12 -8.29
C ALA A 39 20.17 10.86 -6.95
N LEU A 40 21.29 11.57 -6.76
CA LEU A 40 21.56 12.26 -5.50
C LEU A 40 20.87 13.63 -5.48
N ASP A 41 20.46 14.07 -4.29
CA ASP A 41 20.01 15.45 -4.07
C ASP A 41 21.06 16.44 -4.60
N PRO A 42 20.73 17.27 -5.61
CA PRO A 42 21.66 18.23 -6.20
C PRO A 42 21.97 19.42 -5.27
N ASP A 43 21.15 19.66 -4.24
CA ASP A 43 21.37 20.70 -3.24
C ASP A 43 21.24 20.14 -1.81
N PRO A 44 22.23 19.35 -1.35
CA PRO A 44 22.18 18.68 -0.06
C PRO A 44 22.36 19.63 1.14
N GLY A 45 22.84 20.85 0.91
CA GLY A 45 22.98 21.87 1.95
C GLY A 45 21.70 22.66 2.20
N GLY A 46 20.73 22.60 1.28
CA GLY A 46 19.44 23.26 1.40
C GLY A 46 18.49 22.59 2.40
N PRO A 47 17.29 23.16 2.60
CA PRO A 47 16.27 22.56 3.46
C PRO A 47 15.96 21.11 3.06
N PRO A 48 15.68 20.19 4.01
CA PRO A 48 15.36 18.80 3.72
C PRO A 48 14.22 18.68 2.72
N SER A 49 14.46 17.95 1.62
CA SER A 49 13.47 17.75 0.57
C SER A 49 13.76 16.44 -0.18
N SER A 50 12.74 15.60 -0.35
CA SER A 50 12.82 14.47 -1.29
C SER A 50 12.57 14.91 -2.73
N LEU A 51 11.95 16.08 -2.94
CA LEU A 51 11.47 16.51 -4.25
C LEU A 51 12.63 16.73 -5.22
N ARG A 52 13.76 17.28 -4.74
CA ARG A 52 14.95 17.52 -5.57
C ARG A 52 15.58 16.22 -6.06
N ALA A 53 15.82 15.26 -5.16
CA ALA A 53 16.35 13.95 -5.54
C ALA A 53 15.36 13.16 -6.42
N SER A 54 14.06 13.27 -6.15
CA SER A 54 13.01 12.66 -6.98
C SER A 54 12.96 13.24 -8.39
N GLN A 55 13.10 14.58 -8.52
CA GLN A 55 13.18 15.26 -9.81
C GLN A 55 14.37 14.76 -10.64
N VAL A 56 15.55 14.62 -10.03
CA VAL A 56 16.73 14.05 -10.70
C VAL A 56 16.47 12.61 -11.13
N ALA A 57 15.93 11.78 -10.23
CA ALA A 57 15.67 10.37 -10.51
C ALA A 57 14.70 10.17 -11.67
N PHE A 58 13.58 10.89 -11.69
CA PHE A 58 12.65 10.79 -12.81
C PHE A 58 13.23 11.34 -14.13
N SER A 59 14.07 12.37 -14.06
CA SER A 59 14.73 12.96 -15.24
C SER A 59 15.79 12.03 -15.84
N ASP A 60 16.41 11.17 -15.03
CA ASP A 60 17.41 10.18 -15.47
C ASP A 60 16.85 9.19 -16.49
N ALA A 61 15.52 8.98 -16.54
CA ALA A 61 14.84 8.19 -17.57
C ALA A 61 15.24 8.60 -19.01
N ALA A 62 15.55 9.88 -19.24
CA ALA A 62 15.99 10.38 -20.54
C ALA A 62 17.33 9.80 -21.01
N ARG A 63 18.16 9.31 -20.09
CA ARG A 63 19.53 8.79 -20.36
C ARG A 63 19.53 7.34 -20.84
N PHE A 64 18.45 6.62 -20.62
CA PHE A 64 18.36 5.19 -20.90
C PHE A 64 17.43 4.92 -22.09
N ASP A 65 17.80 3.96 -22.94
CA ASP A 65 16.92 3.43 -23.99
C ASP A 65 16.03 2.33 -23.39
N SER A 66 14.93 2.73 -22.77
CA SER A 66 14.05 1.84 -22.02
C SER A 66 12.58 2.09 -22.33
N THR A 67 11.74 1.12 -22.03
CA THR A 67 10.28 1.27 -22.14
C THR A 67 9.68 1.85 -20.86
N HIS A 68 10.26 1.50 -19.72
CA HIS A 68 9.78 1.85 -18.39
C HIS A 68 10.95 2.24 -17.49
N HIS A 69 10.69 3.19 -16.60
CA HIS A 69 11.65 3.69 -15.65
C HIS A 69 11.11 3.55 -14.22
N LEU A 70 11.91 2.94 -13.35
CA LEU A 70 11.59 2.71 -11.95
C LEU A 70 12.41 3.66 -11.07
N VAL A 71 11.74 4.46 -10.24
CA VAL A 71 12.40 5.25 -9.19
C VAL A 71 12.21 4.57 -7.84
N LEU A 72 13.31 4.32 -7.11
CA LEU A 72 13.30 3.80 -5.74
C LEU A 72 13.94 4.79 -4.77
N GLN A 73 13.51 4.78 -3.51
CA GLN A 73 14.22 5.44 -2.41
C GLN A 73 15.32 4.53 -1.84
N ASP A 74 16.15 5.08 -0.97
CA ASP A 74 17.39 4.47 -0.49
C ASP A 74 17.26 3.62 0.80
N ASP A 75 16.08 3.59 1.42
CA ASP A 75 15.68 2.75 2.55
C ASP A 75 14.74 1.62 2.13
N VAL A 76 15.05 0.97 1.02
CA VAL A 76 14.21 -0.13 0.55
C VAL A 76 14.97 -1.43 0.45
N ARG A 77 14.22 -2.52 0.57
CA ARG A 77 14.67 -3.86 0.22
C ARG A 77 13.74 -4.42 -0.84
N VAL A 78 14.30 -4.87 -1.94
CA VAL A 78 13.56 -5.52 -3.04
C VAL A 78 13.42 -7.03 -2.79
N CYS A 79 12.47 -7.66 -3.46
CA CYS A 79 12.34 -9.12 -3.47
C CYS A 79 13.50 -9.81 -4.24
N ALA A 80 13.65 -11.12 -4.07
CA ALA A 80 14.74 -11.88 -4.70
C ALA A 80 14.62 -11.90 -6.24
N ASP A 81 13.43 -12.17 -6.79
CA ASP A 81 13.19 -12.20 -8.24
C ASP A 81 12.68 -10.85 -8.80
N PHE A 82 13.34 -9.76 -8.38
CA PHE A 82 12.83 -8.40 -8.60
C PHE A 82 12.65 -8.01 -10.07
N PRO A 83 13.67 -8.12 -10.96
CA PRO A 83 13.50 -7.76 -12.37
C PRO A 83 12.41 -8.55 -13.09
N ALA A 84 12.27 -9.84 -12.81
CA ALA A 84 11.25 -10.66 -13.47
C ALA A 84 9.85 -10.27 -13.01
N SER A 85 9.66 -10.11 -11.69
CA SER A 85 8.41 -9.66 -11.09
C SER A 85 7.97 -8.29 -11.63
N VAL A 86 8.91 -7.35 -11.79
CA VAL A 86 8.62 -6.01 -12.35
C VAL A 86 8.26 -6.08 -13.84
N ARG A 87 8.92 -6.93 -14.63
CA ARG A 87 8.57 -7.11 -16.05
C ARG A 87 7.14 -7.62 -16.22
N GLU A 88 6.71 -8.58 -15.39
CA GLU A 88 5.33 -9.07 -15.44
C GLU A 88 4.31 -7.96 -15.16
N ILE A 89 4.58 -7.08 -14.20
CA ILE A 89 3.72 -5.92 -13.93
C ILE A 89 3.60 -5.03 -15.17
N VAL A 90 4.73 -4.73 -15.83
CA VAL A 90 4.72 -3.92 -17.06
C VAL A 90 3.93 -4.60 -18.18
N GLU A 91 4.12 -5.90 -18.36
CA GLU A 91 3.39 -6.65 -19.41
C GLU A 91 1.87 -6.62 -19.20
N ARG A 92 1.43 -6.58 -17.94
CA ARG A 92 0.01 -6.51 -17.59
C ARG A 92 -0.56 -5.08 -17.55
N HIS A 93 0.26 -4.11 -17.20
CA HIS A 93 -0.15 -2.72 -17.00
C HIS A 93 0.81 -1.72 -17.67
N PRO A 94 1.01 -1.80 -19.00
CA PRO A 94 2.06 -1.06 -19.70
C PRO A 94 1.86 0.46 -19.74
N GLU A 95 0.65 0.95 -19.44
CA GLU A 95 0.31 2.37 -19.48
C GLU A 95 0.08 2.96 -18.07
N ALA A 96 0.16 2.13 -17.02
CA ALA A 96 -0.15 2.55 -15.66
C ALA A 96 1.08 3.09 -14.93
N ALA A 97 0.86 3.99 -13.99
CA ALA A 97 1.81 4.29 -12.94
C ALA A 97 1.64 3.27 -11.81
N VAL A 98 2.63 2.41 -11.60
CA VAL A 98 2.52 1.30 -10.64
C VAL A 98 3.49 1.50 -9.50
N SER A 99 2.96 1.63 -8.28
CA SER A 99 3.77 1.52 -7.09
C SER A 99 4.02 0.07 -6.72
N LEU A 100 5.26 -0.26 -6.38
CA LEU A 100 5.67 -1.59 -5.92
C LEU A 100 5.65 -1.70 -4.38
N PHE A 101 5.20 -0.63 -3.72
CA PHE A 101 5.13 -0.49 -2.29
C PHE A 101 3.87 0.28 -1.90
N VAL A 102 3.27 -0.11 -0.79
CA VAL A 102 2.40 0.77 -0.03
C VAL A 102 2.50 0.45 1.45
N GLU A 103 2.53 1.49 2.26
CA GLU A 103 2.66 1.37 3.71
C GLU A 103 1.42 0.70 4.31
N TRP A 104 1.66 -0.25 5.21
CA TRP A 104 0.70 -1.19 5.78
C TRP A 104 -0.52 -0.61 6.52
N GLY A 105 -0.47 0.64 6.96
CA GLY A 105 -1.55 1.36 7.64
C GLY A 105 -2.32 2.33 6.75
N SER A 106 -1.95 2.49 5.47
CA SER A 106 -2.62 3.41 4.55
C SER A 106 -3.97 2.85 4.07
N ARG A 107 -4.82 3.70 3.48
CA ARG A 107 -6.11 3.28 2.91
C ARG A 107 -5.93 2.24 1.79
N THR A 108 -4.98 2.49 0.90
CA THR A 108 -4.67 1.57 -0.22
C THR A 108 -4.18 0.21 0.29
N ALA A 109 -3.57 0.13 1.47
CA ALA A 109 -3.17 -1.15 2.07
C ALA A 109 -4.36 -2.01 2.52
N TYR A 110 -5.54 -1.45 2.78
CA TYR A 110 -6.75 -2.24 3.04
C TYR A 110 -7.24 -2.89 1.75
N LEU A 111 -7.25 -2.14 0.64
CA LEU A 111 -7.53 -2.73 -0.69
C LEU A 111 -6.51 -3.80 -1.04
N ALA A 112 -5.21 -3.57 -0.79
CA ALA A 112 -4.17 -4.56 -1.09
C ALA A 112 -4.35 -5.87 -0.32
N ARG A 113 -4.85 -5.81 0.93
CA ARG A 113 -5.24 -7.01 1.67
C ARG A 113 -6.40 -7.72 0.98
N TRP A 114 -7.47 -7.00 0.65
CA TRP A 114 -8.59 -7.60 -0.09
C TRP A 114 -8.18 -8.18 -1.44
N ALA A 115 -7.25 -7.57 -2.16
CA ALA A 115 -6.69 -8.13 -3.39
C ALA A 115 -6.03 -9.49 -3.15
N VAL A 116 -5.21 -9.64 -2.11
CA VAL A 116 -4.69 -10.97 -1.71
C VAL A 116 -5.82 -11.95 -1.36
N LEU A 117 -6.82 -11.50 -0.62
CA LEU A 117 -7.94 -12.34 -0.18
C LEU A 117 -8.87 -12.75 -1.35
N THR A 118 -8.93 -11.97 -2.42
CA THR A 118 -9.80 -12.21 -3.59
C THR A 118 -9.03 -12.73 -4.81
N GLY A 119 -7.70 -12.69 -4.79
CA GLY A 119 -6.83 -13.14 -5.88
C GLY A 119 -6.51 -12.09 -6.94
N SER A 120 -6.65 -10.79 -6.64
CA SER A 120 -6.30 -9.71 -7.58
C SER A 120 -4.82 -9.33 -7.54
N GLY A 121 -4.21 -9.07 -8.71
CA GLY A 121 -2.79 -8.73 -8.85
C GLY A 121 -2.44 -7.24 -8.64
N ALA A 122 -3.42 -6.36 -8.60
CA ALA A 122 -3.21 -4.92 -8.37
C ALA A 122 -4.44 -4.26 -7.73
N VAL A 123 -4.23 -3.07 -7.15
CA VAL A 123 -5.30 -2.23 -6.61
C VAL A 123 -5.14 -0.78 -7.05
N PRO A 124 -6.23 -0.01 -7.23
CA PRO A 124 -6.14 1.42 -7.43
C PRO A 124 -5.58 2.15 -6.20
N VAL A 125 -4.78 3.20 -6.43
CA VAL A 125 -4.31 4.09 -5.36
C VAL A 125 -5.44 5.02 -4.94
N ILE A 126 -5.93 4.84 -3.73
CA ILE A 126 -6.99 5.65 -3.10
C ILE A 126 -6.45 6.54 -1.97
N ASN A 127 -5.15 6.54 -1.77
CA ASN A 127 -4.50 7.46 -0.84
C ASN A 127 -4.58 8.91 -1.39
N PRO A 128 -4.55 9.94 -0.52
CA PRO A 128 -4.43 11.33 -0.95
C PRO A 128 -3.02 11.70 -1.45
N TYR A 129 -2.17 10.70 -1.70
CA TYR A 129 -0.80 10.79 -2.19
C TYR A 129 -0.45 9.51 -2.99
N MET A 130 0.53 9.58 -3.89
CA MET A 130 1.04 8.42 -4.62
C MET A 130 2.19 7.79 -3.84
N PRO A 131 2.20 6.48 -3.51
CA PRO A 131 3.35 5.88 -2.85
C PRO A 131 4.57 5.87 -3.79
N THR A 132 5.54 6.74 -3.52
CA THR A 132 6.73 6.98 -4.37
C THR A 132 7.99 6.24 -3.90
N LEU A 133 7.88 5.37 -2.88
CA LEU A 133 9.03 4.62 -2.36
C LEU A 133 9.66 3.70 -3.41
N ALA A 134 8.82 3.16 -4.30
CA ALA A 134 9.20 2.42 -5.50
C ALA A 134 8.11 2.63 -6.57
N LEU A 135 8.30 3.59 -7.48
CA LEU A 135 7.31 3.97 -8.49
C LEU A 135 7.82 3.69 -9.90
N LEU A 136 7.10 2.82 -10.60
CA LEU A 136 7.34 2.44 -11.99
C LEU A 136 6.43 3.25 -12.91
N LEU A 137 7.02 3.86 -13.95
CA LEU A 137 6.31 4.62 -14.96
C LEU A 137 6.75 4.20 -16.37
N PRO A 138 5.87 4.30 -17.38
CA PRO A 138 6.30 4.42 -18.77
C PRO A 138 7.36 5.52 -18.92
N ARG A 139 8.40 5.28 -19.71
CA ARG A 139 9.58 6.16 -19.79
C ARG A 139 9.22 7.62 -20.05
N ASP A 140 8.32 7.87 -21.01
CA ASP A 140 7.94 9.24 -21.37
C ASP A 140 7.17 9.94 -20.25
N LEU A 141 6.39 9.20 -19.46
CA LEU A 141 5.75 9.72 -18.25
C LEU A 141 6.77 10.03 -17.16
N ALA A 142 7.82 9.22 -16.99
CA ALA A 142 8.91 9.51 -16.06
C ALA A 142 9.64 10.82 -16.42
N ILE A 143 9.98 11.01 -17.70
CA ILE A 143 10.60 12.26 -18.18
C ILE A 143 9.68 13.46 -17.92
N GLY A 144 8.38 13.31 -18.19
CA GLY A 144 7.38 14.34 -17.89
C GLY A 144 7.26 14.64 -16.40
N MET A 145 7.34 13.61 -15.55
CA MET A 145 7.30 13.75 -14.09
C MET A 145 8.49 14.55 -13.58
N GLY A 146 9.71 14.27 -14.07
CA GLY A 146 10.91 15.02 -13.72
C GLY A 146 10.75 16.51 -13.99
N ARG A 147 10.30 16.88 -15.19
CA ARG A 147 10.02 18.29 -15.55
C ARG A 147 8.96 18.92 -14.65
N PHE A 148 7.90 18.19 -14.33
CA PHE A 148 6.83 18.70 -13.48
C PHE A 148 7.26 18.91 -12.02
N MET A 149 8.15 18.07 -11.51
CA MET A 149 8.65 18.17 -10.14
C MET A 149 9.59 19.37 -9.93
N GLU A 150 10.28 19.84 -10.98
CA GLU A 150 11.10 21.06 -10.96
C GLU A 150 10.27 22.28 -10.51
N ASP A 151 9.04 22.40 -11.02
CA ASP A 151 8.14 23.52 -10.73
C ASP A 151 7.21 23.27 -9.52
N ALA A 152 7.30 22.11 -8.85
CA ALA A 152 6.28 21.70 -7.87
C ALA A 152 6.37 22.43 -6.50
N GLY A 153 7.40 23.25 -6.27
CA GLY A 153 7.45 24.30 -5.25
C GLY A 153 7.17 23.83 -3.81
N GLY A 154 8.13 23.15 -3.17
CA GLY A 154 8.08 22.81 -1.74
C GLY A 154 7.04 21.75 -1.34
N ARG A 155 6.27 21.19 -2.28
CA ARG A 155 5.38 20.04 -2.02
C ARG A 155 6.19 18.76 -1.79
N SER A 156 5.60 17.81 -1.07
CA SER A 156 6.12 16.44 -1.02
C SER A 156 6.01 15.76 -2.39
N ASP A 157 6.99 14.92 -2.70
CA ASP A 157 7.12 14.20 -3.97
C ASP A 157 5.89 13.31 -4.26
N ASP A 158 5.36 12.62 -3.25
CA ASP A 158 4.18 11.77 -3.33
C ASP A 158 2.89 12.50 -3.77
N ARG A 159 2.67 13.71 -3.26
CA ARG A 159 1.53 14.58 -3.62
C ARG A 159 1.76 15.26 -4.97
N ALA A 160 3.00 15.58 -5.30
CA ALA A 160 3.36 16.08 -6.62
C ALA A 160 3.11 15.00 -7.69
N ALA A 161 3.57 13.77 -7.44
CA ALA A 161 3.37 12.64 -8.34
C ALA A 161 1.88 12.34 -8.56
N LEU A 162 1.08 12.26 -7.49
CA LEU A 162 -0.36 12.01 -7.63
C LEU A 162 -1.05 13.10 -8.46
N ARG A 163 -0.70 14.38 -8.25
CA ARG A 163 -1.24 15.50 -9.03
C ARG A 163 -0.90 15.36 -10.52
N PHE A 164 0.38 15.13 -10.84
CA PHE A 164 0.84 14.95 -12.21
C PHE A 164 0.08 13.84 -12.95
N LEU A 165 -0.10 12.69 -12.29
CA LEU A 165 -0.76 11.51 -12.85
C LEU A 165 -2.25 11.75 -13.06
N ARG A 166 -2.93 12.37 -12.08
CA ARG A 166 -4.36 12.73 -12.19
C ARG A 166 -4.63 13.73 -13.30
N GLU A 167 -3.82 14.78 -13.43
CA GLU A 167 -3.95 15.78 -14.51
C GLU A 167 -3.83 15.17 -15.91
N ARG A 168 -3.20 13.99 -16.03
CA ARG A 168 -2.99 13.27 -17.29
C ARG A 168 -3.91 12.06 -17.46
N GLY A 169 -4.80 11.80 -16.50
CA GLY A 169 -5.67 10.62 -16.54
C GLY A 169 -4.90 9.29 -16.52
N VAL A 170 -3.68 9.26 -15.97
CA VAL A 170 -2.87 8.03 -15.91
C VAL A 170 -3.43 7.12 -14.80
N PRO A 171 -3.70 5.83 -15.08
CA PRO A 171 -4.09 4.88 -14.04
C PRO A 171 -3.01 4.78 -12.96
N THR A 172 -3.39 4.99 -11.70
CA THR A 172 -2.50 4.87 -10.55
C THR A 172 -2.80 3.58 -9.80
N LEU A 173 -1.87 2.64 -9.84
CA LEU A 173 -2.01 1.31 -9.27
C LEU A 173 -0.93 1.03 -8.21
N THR A 174 -1.22 0.10 -7.32
CA THR A 174 -0.24 -0.58 -6.48
C THR A 174 -0.25 -2.07 -6.82
N ALA A 175 0.93 -2.63 -7.07
CA ALA A 175 1.08 -4.06 -7.31
C ALA A 175 0.82 -4.86 -6.04
N VAL A 176 0.11 -5.99 -6.16
CA VAL A 176 -0.21 -6.87 -5.03
C VAL A 176 0.16 -8.31 -5.38
N PRO A 177 1.02 -8.98 -4.60
CA PRO A 177 1.72 -8.47 -3.41
C PRO A 177 2.75 -7.37 -3.74
N ASN A 178 3.13 -6.57 -2.73
CA ASN A 178 4.20 -5.59 -2.89
C ASN A 178 5.55 -6.30 -3.11
N LEU A 179 6.38 -5.73 -3.98
CA LEU A 179 7.71 -6.24 -4.33
C LEU A 179 8.84 -5.53 -3.59
N VAL A 180 8.50 -4.49 -2.81
CA VAL A 180 9.44 -3.68 -2.06
C VAL A 180 9.01 -3.59 -0.60
N GLU A 181 9.98 -3.69 0.31
CA GLU A 181 9.87 -3.49 1.75
C GLU A 181 10.58 -2.19 2.16
N HIS A 182 10.05 -1.50 3.16
CA HIS A 182 10.70 -0.34 3.76
C HIS A 182 11.65 -0.80 4.87
N GLU A 183 12.91 -0.38 4.81
CA GLU A 183 13.90 -0.56 5.87
C GLU A 183 13.76 0.57 6.90
N ASP A 184 13.82 0.23 8.19
CA ASP A 184 13.60 1.21 9.27
C ASP A 184 14.87 2.01 9.55
N LEU A 185 15.23 2.90 8.61
CA LEU A 185 16.30 3.88 8.77
C LEU A 185 15.72 5.20 9.30
N PRO A 186 16.48 5.98 10.11
CA PRO A 186 16.02 7.27 10.62
C PRO A 186 15.53 8.20 9.52
N SER A 187 14.39 8.88 9.72
CA SER A 187 13.74 9.67 8.69
C SER A 187 14.48 11.00 8.43
N LEU A 188 14.89 11.22 7.18
CA LEU A 188 15.47 12.52 6.77
C LEU A 188 14.45 13.67 6.73
N LYS A 189 13.15 13.36 6.74
CA LYS A 189 12.06 14.36 6.74
C LYS A 189 11.48 14.62 8.14
N GLY A 190 11.99 13.97 9.18
CA GLY A 190 11.47 14.10 10.54
C GLY A 190 10.13 13.39 10.78
N ASN A 191 9.80 12.38 9.97
CA ASN A 191 8.58 11.56 10.14
C ASN A 191 8.79 10.39 11.14
N ASP A 192 9.67 10.56 12.13
CA ASP A 192 10.00 9.48 13.09
C ASP A 192 8.81 9.17 14.03
N ASP A 193 7.88 10.12 14.18
CA ASP A 193 6.64 9.99 14.93
C ASP A 193 5.56 9.13 14.23
N HIS A 194 5.76 8.79 12.94
CA HIS A 194 4.82 7.96 12.18
C HIS A 194 4.90 6.46 12.52
N GLY A 195 5.86 6.05 13.36
CA GLY A 195 6.14 4.65 13.67
C GLY A 195 6.73 3.87 12.49
N ILE A 196 6.85 2.55 12.63
CA ILE A 196 7.42 1.67 11.59
C ILE A 196 6.51 1.63 10.35
N ARG A 197 7.09 1.82 9.15
CA ARG A 197 6.36 1.98 7.88
C ARG A 197 6.54 0.79 6.92
N ARG A 198 6.37 -0.44 7.43
CA ARG A 198 6.50 -1.66 6.60
C ARG A 198 5.51 -1.68 5.44
N SER A 199 5.86 -2.48 4.45
CA SER A 199 5.09 -2.78 3.26
C SER A 199 3.94 -3.75 3.55
N VAL A 200 2.75 -3.48 3.00
CA VAL A 200 1.65 -4.45 3.06
C VAL A 200 1.95 -5.65 2.16
N CYS A 201 1.69 -6.86 2.67
CA CYS A 201 1.77 -8.11 1.89
C CYS A 201 3.10 -8.32 1.14
N PHE A 202 4.25 -7.85 1.65
CA PHE A 202 5.53 -7.97 0.96
C PHE A 202 5.89 -9.43 0.60
N ALA A 203 6.17 -9.67 -0.69
CA ALA A 203 6.55 -10.97 -1.22
C ALA A 203 8.08 -11.03 -1.41
N ALA A 204 8.78 -11.49 -0.37
CA ALA A 204 10.25 -11.50 -0.35
C ALA A 204 10.91 -12.29 -1.49
N GLU A 205 10.26 -13.33 -2.00
CA GLU A 205 10.80 -14.16 -3.10
C GLU A 205 10.48 -13.60 -4.49
N GLY A 206 9.51 -12.66 -4.59
CA GLY A 206 8.90 -12.25 -5.85
C GLY A 206 7.47 -12.76 -5.99
N ALA A 207 6.81 -12.36 -7.06
CA ALA A 207 5.42 -12.73 -7.31
C ALA A 207 5.10 -12.78 -8.81
N ARG A 208 4.00 -13.49 -9.12
CA ARG A 208 3.40 -13.55 -10.44
C ARG A 208 2.18 -12.65 -10.51
N PHE A 209 1.96 -11.99 -11.64
CA PHE A 209 0.83 -11.07 -11.82
C PHE A 209 -0.08 -11.53 -12.96
N ASP A 210 -1.37 -11.65 -12.67
CA ASP A 210 -2.40 -12.03 -13.64
C ASP A 210 -2.95 -10.82 -14.43
N GLY A 211 -2.67 -9.60 -13.97
CA GLY A 211 -3.12 -8.34 -14.55
C GLY A 211 -4.52 -7.92 -14.13
N THR A 212 -5.13 -8.59 -13.16
CA THR A 212 -6.41 -8.17 -12.60
C THR A 212 -6.21 -6.99 -11.65
N VAL A 213 -7.15 -6.04 -11.70
CA VAL A 213 -7.21 -4.90 -10.79
C VAL A 213 -8.46 -5.07 -9.93
N LEU A 214 -8.30 -5.02 -8.62
CA LEU A 214 -9.42 -5.11 -7.68
C LEU A 214 -10.40 -3.96 -7.92
N GLU A 215 -11.69 -4.27 -8.02
CA GLU A 215 -12.74 -3.26 -8.00
C GLU A 215 -12.77 -2.56 -6.62
N VAL A 216 -12.90 -1.24 -6.62
CA VAL A 216 -12.95 -0.48 -5.36
C VAL A 216 -14.38 -0.57 -4.82
N PRO A 217 -14.60 -1.15 -3.62
CA PRO A 217 -15.94 -1.17 -3.03
C PRO A 217 -16.40 0.25 -2.70
N PRO A 218 -17.71 0.53 -2.70
CA PRO A 218 -18.25 1.86 -2.42
C PRO A 218 -17.93 2.33 -0.99
N LEU A 219 -17.71 1.40 -0.07
CA LEU A 219 -17.40 1.68 1.33
C LEU A 219 -16.06 1.06 1.71
N LEU A 220 -15.22 1.84 2.41
CA LEU A 220 -13.94 1.39 2.95
C LEU A 220 -13.88 1.60 4.47
N PRO A 221 -14.01 0.53 5.26
CA PRO A 221 -13.68 0.55 6.67
C PRO A 221 -12.18 0.79 6.85
N PHE A 222 -11.84 1.77 7.68
CA PHE A 222 -10.48 2.26 7.85
C PHE A 222 -10.20 2.63 9.30
N LEU A 223 -9.16 2.04 9.89
CA LEU A 223 -8.59 2.46 11.16
C LEU A 223 -7.45 3.44 10.89
N ARG A 224 -7.63 4.69 11.30
CA ARG A 224 -6.64 5.75 11.16
C ARG A 224 -5.45 5.44 12.06
N TRP A 225 -4.32 5.11 11.44
CA TRP A 225 -3.11 4.74 12.17
C TRP A 225 -2.57 5.86 13.05
N ASN A 226 -2.95 7.12 12.83
CA ASN A 226 -2.44 8.29 13.57
C ASN A 226 -3.40 8.81 14.65
N THR A 227 -4.70 8.52 14.58
CA THR A 227 -5.69 8.99 15.57
C THR A 227 -6.41 7.85 16.31
N CYS A 228 -6.26 6.61 15.83
CA CYS A 228 -6.97 5.43 16.33
C CYS A 228 -8.49 5.48 16.09
N ASP A 229 -8.97 6.43 15.28
CA ASP A 229 -10.38 6.48 14.90
C ASP A 229 -10.69 5.40 13.87
N THR A 230 -11.76 4.66 14.10
CA THR A 230 -12.33 3.74 13.11
C THR A 230 -13.48 4.42 12.38
N VAL A 231 -13.34 4.53 11.06
CA VAL A 231 -14.33 5.15 10.19
C VAL A 231 -14.68 4.26 9.01
N VAL A 232 -15.81 4.52 8.39
CA VAL A 232 -16.15 4.02 7.05
C VAL A 232 -16.13 5.20 6.09
N ILE A 233 -15.38 5.03 5.00
CA ILE A 233 -15.16 6.03 3.95
C ILE A 233 -16.02 5.67 2.75
N ASP A 234 -16.80 6.62 2.23
CA ASP A 234 -17.38 6.52 0.89
C ASP A 234 -16.28 6.75 -0.14
N THR A 235 -15.96 5.74 -0.94
CA THR A 235 -14.85 5.79 -1.90
C THR A 235 -15.17 6.62 -3.14
N ALA A 236 -16.44 6.87 -3.44
CA ALA A 236 -16.88 7.78 -4.49
C ALA A 236 -16.91 9.25 -4.01
N HIS A 237 -16.96 9.48 -2.69
CA HIS A 237 -17.03 10.79 -2.08
C HIS A 237 -16.09 10.95 -0.86
N ASP A 238 -14.79 10.69 -1.07
CA ASP A 238 -13.74 10.76 -0.04
C ASP A 238 -13.38 12.20 0.32
N VAL A 239 -14.22 12.80 1.17
CA VAL A 239 -13.94 14.07 1.86
C VAL A 239 -13.96 13.84 3.38
N PRO A 240 -13.08 14.51 4.16
CA PRO A 240 -12.98 14.34 5.61
C PRO A 240 -14.32 14.33 6.36
N GLU A 241 -15.23 15.20 5.95
CA GLU A 241 -16.54 15.45 6.55
C GLU A 241 -17.57 14.34 6.24
N ALA A 242 -17.34 13.56 5.18
CA ALA A 242 -18.21 12.44 4.80
C ALA A 242 -17.82 11.12 5.48
N HIS A 243 -16.71 11.08 6.23
CA HIS A 243 -16.30 9.89 6.96
C HIS A 243 -17.24 9.61 8.13
N ARG A 244 -17.77 8.39 8.18
CA ARG A 244 -18.77 8.00 9.18
C ARG A 244 -18.12 7.15 10.27
N PRO A 245 -18.45 7.33 11.57
CA PRO A 245 -17.97 6.44 12.61
C PRO A 245 -18.36 4.97 12.34
N THR A 246 -17.40 4.04 12.40
CA THR A 246 -17.67 2.63 12.05
C THR A 246 -18.78 2.01 12.90
N LEU A 247 -18.87 2.37 14.19
CA LEU A 247 -19.89 1.83 15.07
C LEU A 247 -21.32 2.23 14.65
N GLU A 248 -21.51 3.43 14.11
CA GLU A 248 -22.81 3.88 13.60
C GLU A 248 -23.21 3.09 12.36
N VAL A 249 -22.28 2.93 11.41
CA VAL A 249 -22.50 2.16 10.18
C VAL A 249 -22.78 0.68 10.48
N LEU A 250 -22.05 0.08 11.40
CA LEU A 250 -22.33 -1.28 11.86
C LEU A 250 -23.72 -1.40 12.52
N GLY A 251 -24.17 -0.36 13.22
CA GLY A 251 -25.53 -0.30 13.79
C GLY A 251 -26.62 -0.31 12.71
N GLU A 252 -26.40 0.37 11.60
CA GLU A 252 -27.29 0.34 10.42
C GLU A 252 -27.33 -1.04 9.77
N TRP A 253 -26.23 -1.80 9.85
CA TRP A 253 -26.17 -3.20 9.41
C TRP A 253 -26.67 -4.18 10.48
N GLY A 254 -27.27 -3.69 11.56
CA GLY A 254 -27.93 -4.51 12.59
C GLY A 254 -27.03 -4.94 13.75
N ALA A 255 -25.77 -4.48 13.82
CA ALA A 255 -24.90 -4.79 14.94
C ALA A 255 -25.33 -4.06 16.22
N ARG A 256 -25.24 -4.74 17.38
CA ARG A 256 -25.48 -4.10 18.68
C ARG A 256 -24.15 -3.76 19.37
N PRO A 257 -23.94 -2.51 19.82
CA PRO A 257 -22.68 -2.11 20.44
C PRO A 257 -22.24 -2.97 21.63
N GLY A 258 -23.19 -3.41 22.47
CA GLY A 258 -22.90 -4.29 23.62
C GLY A 258 -22.40 -5.68 23.21
N GLU A 259 -22.92 -6.22 22.11
CA GLU A 259 -22.49 -7.52 21.57
C GLU A 259 -21.09 -7.43 20.97
N LEU A 260 -20.80 -6.34 20.25
CA LEU A 260 -19.45 -6.07 19.69
C LEU A 260 -18.39 -5.94 20.80
N ARG A 261 -18.70 -5.23 21.90
CA ARG A 261 -17.78 -5.09 23.03
C ARG A 261 -17.51 -6.43 23.71
N ARG A 262 -18.56 -7.21 23.99
CA ARG A 262 -18.43 -8.54 24.60
C ARG A 262 -17.60 -9.48 23.74
N ALA A 263 -17.85 -9.52 22.43
CA ALA A 263 -17.08 -10.35 21.51
C ALA A 263 -15.60 -9.93 21.43
N CYS A 264 -15.33 -8.62 21.40
CA CYS A 264 -13.96 -8.11 21.47
C CYS A 264 -13.27 -8.50 22.80
N ALA A 265 -13.97 -8.43 23.92
CA ALA A 265 -13.44 -8.83 25.23
C ALA A 265 -13.06 -10.31 25.26
N GLU A 266 -13.92 -11.15 24.71
CA GLU A 266 -13.71 -12.60 24.64
C GLU A 266 -12.46 -12.96 23.82
N HIS A 267 -12.27 -12.35 22.64
CA HIS A 267 -11.17 -12.72 21.75
C HIS A 267 -9.88 -11.95 22.01
N LEU A 268 -9.98 -10.64 22.26
CA LEU A 268 -8.83 -9.73 22.39
C LEU A 268 -8.56 -9.29 23.83
N GLY A 269 -9.44 -9.59 24.79
CA GLY A 269 -9.28 -9.18 26.18
C GLY A 269 -9.48 -7.68 26.42
N ALA A 270 -10.22 -7.01 25.52
CA ALA A 270 -10.46 -5.56 25.60
C ALA A 270 -11.91 -5.22 25.21
N GLU A 271 -12.49 -4.24 25.90
CA GLU A 271 -13.85 -3.71 25.63
C GLU A 271 -13.85 -2.30 25.01
N SER A 272 -12.68 -1.68 24.95
CA SER A 272 -12.46 -0.30 24.49
C SER A 272 -11.01 -0.10 24.02
N GLY A 273 -10.71 1.10 23.53
CA GLY A 273 -9.36 1.48 23.11
C GLY A 273 -8.91 0.86 21.77
N PRO A 274 -7.59 0.83 21.51
CA PRO A 274 -7.06 0.46 20.19
C PRO A 274 -7.46 -0.93 19.68
N LEU A 275 -7.50 -1.93 20.56
CA LEU A 275 -7.91 -3.29 20.18
C LEU A 275 -9.40 -3.36 19.84
N PHE A 276 -10.24 -2.56 20.49
CA PHE A 276 -11.66 -2.46 20.13
C PHE A 276 -11.85 -1.73 18.80
N ALA A 277 -11.09 -0.67 18.53
CA ALA A 277 -11.12 0.02 17.24
C ALA A 277 -10.68 -0.92 16.09
N LEU A 278 -9.64 -1.73 16.31
CA LEU A 278 -9.21 -2.80 15.41
C LEU A 278 -10.31 -3.84 15.19
N TRP A 279 -10.96 -4.29 16.27
CA TRP A 279 -12.08 -5.23 16.20
C TRP A 279 -13.24 -4.69 15.34
N LEU A 280 -13.72 -3.47 15.62
CA LEU A 280 -14.78 -2.83 14.84
C LEU A 280 -14.42 -2.71 13.37
N THR A 281 -13.17 -2.34 13.08
CA THR A 281 -12.67 -2.25 11.70
C THR A 281 -12.72 -3.62 11.03
N ALA A 282 -12.25 -4.68 11.69
CA ALA A 282 -12.31 -6.05 11.15
C ALA A 282 -13.75 -6.55 10.91
N VAL A 283 -14.69 -6.25 11.81
CA VAL A 283 -16.12 -6.54 11.60
C VAL A 283 -16.62 -5.83 10.34
N ALA A 284 -16.37 -4.53 10.22
CA ALA A 284 -16.82 -3.77 9.05
C ALA A 284 -16.15 -4.25 7.75
N LEU A 285 -14.86 -4.65 7.80
CA LEU A 285 -14.16 -5.22 6.65
C LEU A 285 -14.84 -6.51 6.18
N GLY A 286 -15.22 -7.40 7.10
CA GLY A 286 -15.93 -8.63 6.77
C GLY A 286 -17.30 -8.39 6.14
N ALA A 287 -18.05 -7.41 6.65
CA ALA A 287 -19.35 -7.02 6.09
C ALA A 287 -19.24 -6.48 4.66
N VAL A 288 -18.32 -5.52 4.43
CA VAL A 288 -18.09 -4.97 3.08
C VAL A 288 -17.58 -6.05 2.13
N GLN A 289 -16.65 -6.87 2.59
CA GLN A 289 -16.06 -7.94 1.79
C GLN A 289 -17.11 -8.98 1.37
N GLU A 290 -18.03 -9.38 2.25
CA GLU A 290 -19.10 -10.32 1.90
C GLU A 290 -20.10 -9.71 0.91
N ARG A 291 -20.46 -8.44 1.09
CA ARG A 291 -21.41 -7.75 0.19
C ARG A 291 -20.86 -7.59 -1.22
N HIS A 292 -19.56 -7.31 -1.34
CA HIS A 292 -18.93 -7.02 -2.63
C HIS A 292 -18.29 -8.25 -3.29
N TRP A 293 -17.77 -9.19 -2.50
CA TRP A 293 -17.21 -10.47 -2.96
C TRP A 293 -17.75 -11.64 -2.12
N PRO A 294 -18.99 -12.10 -2.38
CA PRO A 294 -19.67 -13.12 -1.59
C PRO A 294 -18.88 -14.42 -1.43
N GLY A 295 -18.94 -15.02 -0.24
CA GLY A 295 -18.28 -16.28 0.10
C GLY A 295 -16.77 -16.16 0.36
N THR A 296 -16.15 -15.01 0.10
CA THR A 296 -14.70 -14.86 0.31
C THR A 296 -14.31 -14.92 1.78
N VAL A 297 -15.13 -14.39 2.71
CA VAL A 297 -14.86 -14.42 4.15
C VAL A 297 -14.90 -15.85 4.69
N ALA A 298 -15.93 -16.62 4.32
CA ALA A 298 -16.12 -18.00 4.80
C ALA A 298 -14.94 -18.93 4.45
N GLY A 299 -14.27 -18.69 3.32
CA GLY A 299 -13.12 -19.47 2.88
C GLY A 299 -11.78 -19.10 3.53
N LEU A 300 -11.68 -17.97 4.24
CA LEU A 300 -10.38 -17.44 4.67
C LEU A 300 -9.66 -18.34 5.67
N ARG A 301 -10.38 -18.95 6.62
CA ARG A 301 -9.77 -19.88 7.58
C ARG A 301 -9.07 -21.04 6.89
N GLY A 302 -9.70 -21.61 5.86
CA GLY A 302 -9.12 -22.72 5.07
C GLY A 302 -7.93 -22.31 4.20
N ARG A 303 -7.69 -21.01 4.02
CA ARG A 303 -6.58 -20.46 3.23
C ARG A 303 -5.43 -19.91 4.07
N LEU A 304 -5.47 -20.06 5.39
CA LEU A 304 -4.41 -19.57 6.27
C LEU A 304 -3.05 -20.23 6.07
N ASP A 305 -2.99 -21.36 5.35
CA ASP A 305 -1.73 -22.00 4.95
C ASP A 305 -1.00 -21.23 3.84
N ASP A 306 -1.73 -20.44 3.04
CA ASP A 306 -1.15 -19.52 2.06
C ASP A 306 -0.37 -18.39 2.78
N PRO A 307 0.94 -18.27 2.57
CA PRO A 307 1.76 -17.25 3.20
C PRO A 307 1.33 -15.81 2.92
N LEU A 308 0.75 -15.51 1.75
CA LEU A 308 0.27 -14.18 1.43
C LEU A 308 -1.02 -13.86 2.18
N VAL A 309 -1.99 -14.78 2.23
CA VAL A 309 -3.23 -14.62 3.01
C VAL A 309 -2.90 -14.40 4.49
N ARG A 310 -2.00 -15.22 5.04
CA ARG A 310 -1.55 -15.06 6.43
C ARG A 310 -0.90 -13.69 6.67
N ARG A 311 -0.01 -13.24 5.77
CA ARG A 311 0.64 -11.93 5.86
C ARG A 311 -0.35 -10.77 5.75
N ALA A 312 -1.33 -10.85 4.85
CA ALA A 312 -2.36 -9.84 4.69
C ALA A 312 -3.11 -9.60 6.02
N LEU A 313 -3.54 -10.69 6.67
CA LEU A 313 -4.23 -10.62 7.96
C LEU A 313 -3.30 -10.22 9.11
N ALA A 314 -2.12 -10.83 9.21
CA ALA A 314 -1.16 -10.58 10.28
C ALA A 314 -0.64 -9.14 10.30
N GLY A 315 -0.51 -8.51 9.12
CA GLY A 315 -0.05 -7.14 9.00
C GLY A 315 -1.11 -6.09 9.35
N LEU A 316 -2.38 -6.44 9.55
CA LEU A 316 -3.44 -5.45 9.82
C LEU A 316 -3.23 -4.72 11.14
N ALA A 317 -3.08 -5.46 12.24
CA ALA A 317 -2.91 -4.90 13.58
C ALA A 317 -1.64 -4.04 13.72
N PRO A 318 -0.42 -4.55 13.42
CA PRO A 318 0.80 -3.74 13.57
C PRO A 318 0.79 -2.54 12.62
N GLY A 319 0.21 -2.64 11.43
CA GLY A 319 0.11 -1.50 10.51
C GLY A 319 -0.85 -0.40 10.97
N ALA A 320 -2.02 -0.78 11.46
CA ALA A 320 -3.07 0.15 11.86
C ALA A 320 -2.86 0.73 13.28
N LEU A 321 -2.07 0.09 14.14
CA LEU A 321 -1.86 0.52 15.53
C LEU A 321 -0.42 0.93 15.85
N ARG A 322 0.45 1.10 14.84
CA ARG A 322 1.90 1.33 14.98
C ARG A 322 2.33 2.51 15.86
N VAL A 323 1.47 3.51 16.10
CA VAL A 323 1.78 4.65 16.99
C VAL A 323 1.10 4.54 18.36
N PHE A 324 0.20 3.57 18.53
CA PHE A 324 -0.58 3.36 19.76
C PHE A 324 -0.10 2.15 20.55
N LEU A 325 0.43 1.15 19.86
CA LEU A 325 0.94 -0.09 20.43
C LEU A 325 2.26 -0.45 19.74
N ASP A 326 3.09 -1.17 20.47
CA ASP A 326 4.36 -1.71 19.96
C ASP A 326 4.11 -2.69 18.78
N PRO A 327 4.56 -2.36 17.56
CA PRO A 327 4.30 -3.16 16.36
C PRO A 327 5.02 -4.52 16.38
N ASP A 328 6.17 -4.64 17.05
CA ASP A 328 6.90 -5.90 17.16
C ASP A 328 6.13 -6.86 18.08
N ARG A 329 5.64 -6.35 19.22
CA ARG A 329 4.75 -7.13 20.11
C ARG A 329 3.45 -7.55 19.43
N LEU A 330 2.88 -6.71 18.56
CA LEU A 330 1.71 -7.08 17.77
C LEU A 330 2.04 -8.18 16.75
N THR A 331 3.21 -8.11 16.12
CA THR A 331 3.70 -9.13 15.17
C THR A 331 3.93 -10.47 15.87
N GLU A 332 4.57 -10.47 17.04
CA GLU A 332 4.77 -11.67 17.88
C GLU A 332 3.44 -12.31 18.30
N ARG A 333 2.39 -11.49 18.49
CA ARG A 333 1.04 -11.96 18.86
C ARG A 333 0.15 -12.31 17.67
N SER A 334 0.67 -12.29 16.45
CA SER A 334 -0.10 -12.58 15.22
C SER A 334 -0.85 -13.93 15.28
N GLY A 335 -0.26 -14.95 15.92
CA GLY A 335 -0.91 -16.25 16.13
C GLY A 335 -2.22 -16.21 16.93
N ARG A 336 -2.41 -15.19 17.79
CA ARG A 336 -3.67 -14.93 18.50
C ARG A 336 -4.53 -13.87 17.79
N LEU A 337 -3.90 -12.84 17.24
CA LEU A 337 -4.60 -11.72 16.60
C LEU A 337 -5.30 -12.15 15.31
N VAL A 338 -4.64 -12.93 14.45
CA VAL A 338 -5.22 -13.35 13.17
C VAL A 338 -6.52 -14.15 13.35
N PRO A 339 -6.59 -15.17 14.22
CA PRO A 339 -7.86 -15.85 14.49
C PRO A 339 -8.96 -14.93 15.02
N ALA A 340 -8.61 -13.97 15.89
CA ALA A 340 -9.57 -13.00 16.42
C ALA A 340 -10.10 -12.05 15.33
N LEU A 341 -9.23 -11.56 14.45
CA LEU A 341 -9.61 -10.73 13.30
C LEU A 341 -10.51 -11.50 12.33
N LEU A 342 -10.23 -12.78 12.08
CA LEU A 342 -11.12 -13.63 11.27
C LEU A 342 -12.48 -13.81 11.90
N THR A 343 -12.57 -14.07 13.21
CA THR A 343 -13.86 -14.13 13.90
C THR A 343 -14.63 -12.81 13.80
N ALA A 344 -13.94 -11.67 13.90
CA ALA A 344 -14.55 -10.36 13.69
C ALA A 344 -15.08 -10.21 12.25
N MET A 345 -14.29 -10.57 11.23
CA MET A 345 -14.72 -10.53 9.83
C MET A 345 -15.92 -11.45 9.57
N GLU A 346 -15.94 -12.65 10.14
CA GLU A 346 -17.07 -13.58 10.04
C GLU A 346 -18.33 -13.03 10.72
N HIS A 347 -18.19 -12.37 11.87
CA HIS A 347 -19.29 -11.64 12.49
C HIS A 347 -19.85 -10.59 11.52
N GLY A 348 -18.97 -9.80 10.88
CA GLY A 348 -19.35 -8.80 9.89
C GLY A 348 -20.08 -9.38 8.69
N SER A 349 -19.54 -10.45 8.11
CA SER A 349 -20.15 -11.18 6.99
C SER A 349 -21.56 -11.66 7.35
N GLY A 350 -21.76 -12.18 8.57
CA GLY A 350 -23.07 -12.61 9.08
C GLY A 350 -24.10 -11.49 9.23
N LEU A 351 -23.70 -10.23 9.41
CA LEU A 351 -24.63 -9.09 9.50
C LEU A 351 -25.31 -8.77 8.17
N VAL A 352 -24.61 -9.01 7.06
CA VAL A 352 -25.06 -8.64 5.70
C VAL A 352 -25.51 -9.83 4.87
N ALA A 353 -25.27 -11.06 5.34
CA ALA A 353 -25.69 -12.28 4.66
C ALA A 353 -27.21 -12.29 4.41
N GLY A 354 -27.62 -12.23 3.14
CA GLY A 354 -29.03 -12.22 2.72
C GLY A 354 -29.65 -10.83 2.48
N GLN A 355 -28.90 -9.75 2.62
CA GLN A 355 -29.31 -8.41 2.18
C GLN A 355 -28.78 -8.16 0.76
N PRO A 356 -29.58 -7.62 -0.19
CA PRO A 356 -29.08 -7.26 -1.51
C PRO A 356 -28.00 -6.17 -1.42
N ALA A 357 -27.01 -6.28 -2.33
CA ALA A 357 -25.90 -5.34 -2.44
C ALA A 357 -26.35 -3.93 -2.85
#